data_AF-A0A452YN33-F1
#
_entry.id   AF-A0A452YN33-F1
#
_cell.length_a   1.000
_cell.length_b   1.000
_cell.length_c   1.000
_cell.angle_alpha   90.00
_cell.angle_beta   90.00
_cell.angle_gamma   90.00
#
_symmetry.space_group_name_H-M   'P 1'
#
loop_
_entity.id
_entity.type
_entity.pdbx_description
1 polymer ?
#
loop_
_entity_poly.entity_id
_entity_poly.type
_entity_poly.pdbx_seq_one_letter_code
_entity_poly.pdbx_strand_id
1 'polypeptide(L)'
;MIEPWTPWWKNPSAKSISLSHDGSQLIRQISTDDTTLSDPMTASESIINEIPEGPEYPLPSLKQLTRAEPSPLLTVHLVDILYSYCFTLRLYNGDWQSDPLGASTVALSMSKVMGDGAKPETVSEALTTCIEETCSPAYRHTGGFRFAIGLVDDIVTILSLGGNAVVCALCDFHRLIQAGESILKEDKVGETEKARSFKKLHAAGRKLFFMTCWAHEQPTEAWPSLARIVEVQKAAFEELDSGSGLRKAGRKNNPQSKVLIEEV
;
A
#
# COMPACT_ATOMS: atom_id res chain seq x y z
N MET A 1 15.87 4.06 20.87
CA MET A 1 15.79 3.84 19.41
C MET A 1 14.57 2.96 19.22
N ILE A 2 13.59 3.38 18.42
CA ILE A 2 12.37 2.59 18.20
C ILE A 2 12.75 1.37 17.34
N GLU A 3 12.28 0.19 17.70
CA GLU A 3 12.53 -1.02 16.91
C GLU A 3 11.78 -0.94 15.57
N PRO A 4 12.44 -1.25 14.44
CA PRO A 4 11.78 -1.23 13.14
C PRO A 4 10.68 -2.29 13.08
N TRP A 5 9.48 -1.88 12.66
CA TRP A 5 8.38 -2.77 12.41
C TRP A 5 8.69 -3.69 11.23
N THR A 6 8.41 -4.99 11.42
CA THR A 6 8.46 -5.96 10.33
C THR A 6 7.09 -6.02 9.67
N PRO A 7 7.00 -5.75 8.35
CA PRO A 7 5.72 -5.82 7.68
C PRO A 7 5.07 -7.19 7.77
N TRP A 8 3.77 -7.23 8.05
CA TRP A 8 3.04 -8.47 8.28
C TRP A 8 3.13 -9.45 7.10
N TRP A 9 3.21 -8.94 5.87
CA TRP A 9 3.36 -9.75 4.67
C TRP A 9 4.71 -10.45 4.56
N LYS A 10 5.68 -10.12 5.43
CA LYS A 10 6.98 -10.81 5.54
C LYS A 10 6.99 -11.87 6.64
N ASN A 11 5.97 -11.90 7.51
CA ASN A 11 5.87 -12.94 8.54
C ASN A 11 5.52 -14.29 7.87
N PRO A 12 6.20 -15.39 8.21
CA PRO A 12 5.79 -16.74 7.82
C PRO A 12 4.30 -17.05 8.03
N SER A 13 3.68 -16.50 9.06
CA SER A 13 2.25 -16.67 9.36
C SER A 13 1.34 -16.10 8.26
N ALA A 14 1.80 -15.15 7.44
CA ALA A 14 1.02 -14.60 6.34
C ALA A 14 0.69 -15.65 5.26
N LYS A 15 1.47 -16.74 5.18
CA LYS A 15 1.21 -17.87 4.28
C LYS A 15 0.01 -18.72 4.70
N SER A 16 -0.45 -18.59 5.95
CA SER A 16 -1.61 -19.31 6.48
C SER A 16 -2.87 -18.45 6.54
N ILE A 17 -2.90 -17.31 5.82
CA ILE A 17 -4.10 -16.47 5.71
C ILE A 17 -5.17 -17.24 4.92
N SER A 18 -6.30 -17.48 5.57
CA SER A 18 -7.44 -18.19 5.02
C SER A 18 -8.72 -17.46 5.41
N LEU A 19 -9.55 -17.17 4.41
CA LEU A 19 -10.92 -16.68 4.59
C LEU A 19 -11.90 -17.81 4.28
N SER A 20 -13.14 -17.67 4.77
CA SER A 20 -14.24 -18.54 4.36
C SER A 20 -14.54 -18.36 2.86
N HIS A 21 -15.39 -19.23 2.31
CA HIS A 21 -15.88 -19.10 0.93
C HIS A 21 -16.63 -17.78 0.67
N ASP A 22 -17.27 -17.21 1.70
CA ASP A 22 -18.01 -15.95 1.62
C ASP A 22 -17.14 -14.72 1.97
N GLY A 23 -15.85 -14.93 2.21
CA GLY A 23 -14.87 -13.88 2.47
C GLY A 23 -14.75 -13.47 3.93
N SER A 24 -15.60 -13.97 4.83
CA SER A 24 -15.47 -13.70 6.26
C SER A 24 -14.22 -14.33 6.89
N GLN A 25 -13.71 -13.68 7.94
CA GLN A 25 -12.56 -14.16 8.70
C GLN A 25 -12.93 -15.45 9.45
N LEU A 26 -12.07 -16.48 9.29
CA LEU A 26 -12.21 -17.72 10.05
C LEU A 26 -11.77 -17.49 11.50
N ILE A 27 -12.60 -17.93 12.45
CA ILE A 27 -12.26 -17.92 13.87
C ILE A 27 -11.03 -18.80 14.07
N ARG A 28 -9.90 -18.22 14.46
CA ARG A 28 -8.71 -18.98 14.87
C ARG A 28 -8.86 -19.37 16.33
N GLN A 29 -8.78 -20.67 16.63
CA GLN A 29 -8.68 -21.12 18.02
C GLN A 29 -7.35 -20.64 18.61
N ILE A 30 -7.42 -19.88 19.70
CA ILE A 30 -6.27 -19.59 20.54
C ILE A 30 -5.95 -20.90 21.26
N SER A 31 -4.75 -21.44 21.08
CA SER A 31 -4.30 -22.60 21.86
C SER A 31 -4.15 -22.17 23.32
N THR A 32 -5.17 -22.44 24.14
CA THR A 32 -5.16 -22.21 25.59
C THR A 32 -4.37 -23.30 26.33
N ASP A 33 -3.28 -23.81 25.76
CA ASP A 33 -2.47 -24.89 26.37
C ASP A 33 -1.17 -24.39 27.00
N ASP A 34 -0.95 -23.07 27.09
CA ASP A 34 0.10 -22.47 27.93
C ASP A 34 -0.45 -21.94 29.27
N THR A 35 -1.46 -22.61 29.84
CA THR A 35 -1.84 -22.41 31.25
C THR A 35 -1.03 -23.31 32.17
N THR A 36 0.30 -23.34 32.00
CA THR A 36 1.21 -23.86 33.03
C THR A 36 2.42 -22.94 33.21
N LEU A 37 2.34 -22.11 34.25
CA LEU A 37 3.46 -21.50 34.99
C LEU A 37 4.63 -20.99 34.13
N SER A 38 4.54 -19.79 33.59
CA SER A 38 5.71 -19.02 33.11
C SER A 38 5.46 -17.51 33.23
N ASP A 39 6.54 -16.78 33.52
CA ASP A 39 6.67 -15.38 33.98
C ASP A 39 5.70 -14.31 33.43
N PRO A 40 5.40 -13.25 34.20
CA PRO A 40 4.55 -12.12 33.78
C PRO A 40 5.27 -11.14 32.83
N MET A 41 6.21 -11.59 31.98
CA MET A 41 7.05 -10.69 31.18
C MET A 41 7.35 -11.13 29.74
N THR A 42 6.56 -12.01 29.13
CA THR A 42 6.80 -12.46 27.74
C THR A 42 5.54 -12.52 26.89
N ALA A 43 5.37 -11.50 26.03
CA ALA A 43 5.33 -11.63 24.56
C ALA A 43 4.47 -12.73 23.89
N SER A 44 3.38 -13.22 24.49
CA SER A 44 2.49 -14.19 23.85
C SER A 44 1.15 -13.62 23.36
N GLU A 45 0.78 -12.38 23.71
CA GLU A 45 -0.34 -11.66 23.07
C GLU A 45 0.09 -10.96 21.76
N SER A 46 1.39 -10.77 21.52
CA SER A 46 1.90 -10.01 20.37
C SER A 46 1.92 -10.79 19.05
N ILE A 47 1.95 -12.13 19.08
CA ILE A 47 2.01 -12.96 17.86
C ILE A 47 0.64 -12.99 17.13
N ILE A 48 -0.45 -12.77 17.87
CA ILE A 48 -1.83 -12.92 17.36
C ILE A 48 -2.27 -11.69 16.54
N ASN A 49 -1.63 -10.53 16.72
CA ASN A 49 -2.04 -9.25 16.12
C ASN A 49 -1.18 -8.81 14.92
N GLU A 50 -0.26 -9.66 14.42
CA GLU A 50 0.64 -9.22 13.36
C GLU A 50 -0.04 -9.15 11.98
N ILE A 51 -0.99 -10.04 11.69
CA ILE A 51 -1.71 -10.04 10.41
C ILE A 51 -3.00 -9.22 10.56
N PRO A 52 -3.30 -8.29 9.64
CA PRO A 52 -4.55 -7.56 9.69
C PRO A 52 -5.77 -8.46 9.56
N GLU A 53 -6.79 -8.14 10.34
CA GLU A 53 -8.07 -8.84 10.32
C GLU A 53 -8.75 -8.74 8.96
N GLY A 54 -9.40 -9.83 8.56
CA GLY A 54 -10.21 -9.89 7.33
C GLY A 54 -11.59 -9.25 7.52
N PRO A 55 -12.52 -9.48 6.58
CA PRO A 55 -13.91 -9.07 6.74
C PRO A 55 -14.59 -9.76 7.93
N GLU A 56 -15.22 -9.00 8.82
CA GLU A 56 -16.04 -9.55 9.92
C GLU A 56 -17.32 -10.21 9.42
N TYR A 57 -17.85 -9.72 8.31
CA TYR A 57 -19.09 -10.17 7.70
C TYR A 57 -18.83 -10.68 6.27
N PRO A 58 -19.69 -11.58 5.76
CA PRO A 58 -19.63 -12.04 4.37
C PRO A 58 -19.55 -10.87 3.38
N LEU A 59 -18.63 -10.95 2.43
CA LEU A 59 -18.51 -9.94 1.39
C LEU A 59 -19.69 -10.05 0.41
N PRO A 60 -20.40 -8.95 0.13
CA PRO A 60 -21.46 -8.96 -0.87
C PRO A 60 -20.87 -9.19 -2.26
N SER A 61 -21.66 -9.82 -3.13
CA SER A 61 -21.28 -9.99 -4.53
C SER A 61 -21.23 -8.64 -5.27
N LEU A 62 -20.39 -8.53 -6.30
CA LEU A 62 -20.28 -7.34 -7.13
C LEU A 62 -21.62 -6.95 -7.77
N LYS A 63 -22.46 -7.94 -8.13
CA LYS A 63 -23.81 -7.71 -8.68
C LYS A 63 -24.75 -7.01 -7.70
N GLN A 64 -24.51 -7.13 -6.40
CA GLN A 64 -25.26 -6.40 -5.37
C GLN A 64 -24.77 -4.95 -5.23
N LEU A 65 -23.51 -4.67 -5.56
CA LEU A 65 -22.90 -3.35 -5.44
C LEU A 65 -23.09 -2.48 -6.69
N THR A 66 -23.09 -3.08 -7.87
CA THR A 66 -23.21 -2.37 -9.14
C THR A 66 -23.99 -3.17 -10.18
N ARG A 67 -24.74 -2.46 -11.02
CA ARG A 67 -25.37 -3.03 -12.23
C ARG A 67 -24.46 -2.99 -13.45
N ALA A 68 -23.48 -2.08 -13.45
CA ALA A 68 -22.51 -1.97 -14.51
C ALA A 68 -21.42 -3.04 -14.33
N GLU A 69 -20.90 -3.55 -15.45
CA GLU A 69 -19.74 -4.43 -15.41
C GLU A 69 -18.54 -3.72 -14.77
N PRO A 70 -17.82 -4.40 -13.86
CA PRO A 70 -16.59 -3.86 -13.28
C PRO A 70 -15.58 -3.52 -14.37
N SER A 71 -14.87 -2.39 -14.21
CA SER A 71 -13.85 -1.99 -15.17
C SER A 71 -12.75 -3.05 -15.29
N PRO A 72 -12.26 -3.37 -16.51
CA PRO A 72 -11.11 -4.26 -16.68
C PRO A 72 -9.82 -3.67 -16.11
N LEU A 73 -9.78 -2.36 -15.80
CA LEU A 73 -8.62 -1.68 -15.23
C LEU A 73 -8.51 -1.80 -13.70
N LEU A 74 -9.45 -2.48 -13.03
CA LEU A 74 -9.41 -2.62 -11.57
C LEU A 74 -8.13 -3.30 -11.07
N THR A 75 -7.60 -4.25 -11.84
CA THR A 75 -6.30 -4.89 -11.56
C THR A 75 -5.14 -3.89 -11.58
N VAL A 76 -5.16 -2.92 -12.50
CA VAL A 76 -4.15 -1.85 -12.55
C VAL A 76 -4.33 -0.88 -11.39
N HIS A 77 -5.57 -0.49 -11.10
CA HIS A 77 -5.89 0.38 -9.98
C HIS A 77 -5.49 -0.22 -8.63
N LEU A 78 -5.60 -1.55 -8.48
CA LEU A 78 -5.16 -2.26 -7.28
C LEU A 78 -3.66 -2.05 -7.00
N VAL A 79 -2.81 -1.96 -8.04
CA VAL A 79 -1.36 -1.74 -7.84
C VAL A 79 -1.08 -0.38 -7.19
N ASP A 80 -1.72 0.69 -7.66
CA ASP A 80 -1.63 2.04 -7.06
C ASP A 80 -2.13 2.04 -5.60
N ILE A 81 -3.26 1.35 -5.35
CA ILE A 81 -3.84 1.23 -4.01
C ILE A 81 -2.90 0.46 -3.07
N LEU A 82 -2.38 -0.70 -3.48
CA LEU A 82 -1.46 -1.50 -2.67
C LEU A 82 -0.14 -0.75 -2.42
N TYR A 83 0.37 -0.01 -3.41
CA TYR A 83 1.53 0.85 -3.21
C TYR A 83 1.29 1.86 -2.09
N SER A 84 0.15 2.56 -2.14
CA SER A 84 -0.21 3.55 -1.13
C SER A 84 -0.37 2.92 0.27
N TYR A 85 -0.97 1.73 0.36
CA TYR A 85 -1.06 0.98 1.61
C TYR A 85 0.32 0.65 2.18
N CYS A 86 1.20 0.03 1.38
CA CYS A 86 2.56 -0.32 1.78
C CYS A 86 3.37 0.92 2.18
N PHE A 87 3.25 2.01 1.42
CA PHE A 87 3.92 3.28 1.72
C PHE A 87 3.50 3.81 3.08
N THR A 88 2.17 3.85 3.32
CA THR A 88 1.60 4.41 4.54
C THR A 88 2.03 3.59 5.75
N LEU A 89 1.93 2.26 5.70
CA LEU A 89 2.37 1.42 6.81
C LEU A 89 3.87 1.52 7.09
N ARG A 90 4.71 1.61 6.06
CA ARG A 90 6.15 1.82 6.28
C ARG A 90 6.45 3.18 6.88
N LEU A 91 5.76 4.24 6.46
CA LEU A 91 5.94 5.58 7.01
C LEU A 91 5.56 5.64 8.49
N TYR A 92 4.50 4.93 8.87
CA TYR A 92 3.98 4.87 10.24
C TYR A 92 4.56 3.71 11.06
N ASN A 93 5.57 3.01 10.56
CA ASN A 93 6.18 1.85 11.23
C ASN A 93 5.14 0.84 11.73
N GLY A 94 4.11 0.55 10.91
CA GLY A 94 3.01 -0.35 11.22
C GLY A 94 1.89 0.22 12.11
N ASP A 95 2.15 1.32 12.83
CA ASP A 95 1.22 1.92 13.80
C ASP A 95 0.53 3.16 13.22
N TRP A 96 -0.35 2.93 12.25
CA TRP A 96 -1.15 4.01 11.66
C TRP A 96 -2.20 4.56 12.64
N GLN A 97 -2.56 3.80 13.68
CA GLN A 97 -3.53 4.18 14.70
C GLN A 97 -3.03 5.34 15.58
N SER A 98 -1.71 5.53 15.70
CA SER A 98 -1.11 6.65 16.42
C SER A 98 -1.52 8.03 15.88
N ASP A 99 -1.77 8.14 14.57
CA ASP A 99 -2.28 9.34 13.90
C ASP A 99 -3.14 8.95 12.68
N PRO A 100 -4.41 8.55 12.90
CA PRO A 100 -5.26 8.02 11.84
C PRO A 100 -5.57 9.03 10.75
N LEU A 101 -5.69 10.31 11.12
CA LEU A 101 -5.98 11.38 10.16
C LEU A 101 -4.78 11.68 9.28
N GLY A 102 -3.58 11.79 9.84
CA GLY A 102 -2.35 11.94 9.06
C GLY A 102 -2.08 10.73 8.18
N ALA A 103 -2.24 9.50 8.71
CA ALA A 103 -2.07 8.28 7.94
C ALA A 103 -3.03 8.23 6.74
N SER A 104 -4.29 8.58 6.96
CA SER A 104 -5.28 8.67 5.89
C SER A 104 -4.96 9.75 4.86
N THR A 105 -4.39 10.87 5.30
CA THR A 105 -3.99 11.97 4.40
C THR A 105 -2.81 11.55 3.52
N VAL A 106 -1.82 10.85 4.09
CA VAL A 106 -0.69 10.26 3.36
C VAL A 106 -1.16 9.21 2.35
N ALA A 107 -2.09 8.35 2.75
CA ALA A 107 -2.66 7.36 1.85
C ALA A 107 -3.30 7.99 0.60
N LEU A 108 -4.09 9.04 0.79
CA LEU A 108 -4.74 9.76 -0.30
C LEU A 108 -3.76 10.58 -1.16
N SER A 109 -2.68 11.13 -0.59
CA SER A 109 -1.68 11.87 -1.38
C SER A 109 -0.88 10.94 -2.29
N MET A 110 -0.59 9.72 -1.82
CA MET A 110 0.19 8.71 -2.52
C MET A 110 -0.58 7.99 -3.64
N SER A 111 -1.87 7.70 -3.43
CA SER A 111 -2.72 7.03 -4.42
C SER A 111 -3.47 8.04 -5.29
N LYS A 112 -3.11 8.19 -6.56
CA LYS A 112 -3.88 9.05 -7.47
C LYS A 112 -5.23 8.45 -7.82
N VAL A 113 -5.34 7.12 -7.78
CA VAL A 113 -6.62 6.43 -7.94
C VAL A 113 -7.58 6.83 -6.83
N MET A 114 -7.16 6.87 -5.57
CA MET A 114 -8.03 7.21 -4.44
C MET A 114 -8.18 8.72 -4.23
N GLY A 115 -7.08 9.48 -4.26
CA GLY A 115 -7.04 10.90 -3.92
C GLY A 115 -7.62 11.83 -4.98
N ASP A 116 -7.37 11.50 -6.25
CA ASP A 116 -7.69 12.36 -7.40
C ASP A 116 -8.63 11.69 -8.43
N GLY A 117 -8.93 10.40 -8.26
CA GLY A 117 -9.79 9.66 -9.18
C GLY A 117 -9.13 9.35 -10.52
N ALA A 118 -7.79 9.28 -10.55
CA ALA A 118 -7.04 8.85 -11.72
C ALA A 118 -7.43 7.43 -12.15
N LYS A 119 -7.23 7.15 -13.43
CA LYS A 119 -7.59 5.88 -14.07
C LYS A 119 -6.39 5.36 -14.87
N PRO A 120 -5.30 4.97 -14.19
CA PRO A 120 -4.13 4.45 -14.90
C PRO A 120 -4.53 3.23 -15.73
N GLU A 121 -4.08 3.19 -16.97
CA GLU A 121 -4.42 2.14 -17.92
C GLU A 121 -3.39 1.01 -17.91
N THR A 122 -2.21 1.26 -17.35
CA THR A 122 -1.11 0.28 -17.26
C THR A 122 -0.48 0.22 -15.88
N VAL A 123 0.10 -0.93 -15.53
CA VAL A 123 0.88 -1.11 -14.29
C VAL A 123 2.08 -0.16 -14.26
N SER A 124 2.73 0.07 -15.40
CA SER A 124 3.83 1.03 -15.52
C SER A 124 3.40 2.45 -15.14
N GLU A 125 2.24 2.91 -15.63
CA GLU A 125 1.71 4.25 -15.34
C GLU A 125 1.36 4.40 -13.85
N ALA A 126 0.67 3.40 -13.28
CA ALA A 126 0.34 3.38 -11.86
C ALA A 126 1.61 3.48 -10.99
N LEU A 127 2.61 2.63 -11.26
CA LEU A 127 3.86 2.62 -10.51
C LEU A 127 4.69 3.88 -10.72
N THR A 128 4.79 4.39 -11.94
CA THR A 128 5.55 5.63 -12.24
C THR A 128 5.04 6.77 -11.37
N THR A 129 3.72 6.94 -11.33
CA THR A 129 3.08 8.01 -10.56
C THR A 129 3.36 7.89 -9.06
N CYS A 130 3.26 6.68 -8.50
CA CYS A 130 3.56 6.43 -7.09
C CYS A 130 5.06 6.60 -6.74
N ILE A 131 5.95 6.16 -7.63
CA ILE A 131 7.41 6.28 -7.45
C ILE A 131 7.82 7.75 -7.52
N GLU A 132 7.28 8.52 -8.46
CA GLU A 132 7.49 9.97 -8.56
C GLU A 132 7.04 10.70 -7.29
N GLU A 133 5.86 10.35 -6.77
CA GLU A 133 5.37 10.92 -5.50
C GLU A 133 6.27 10.55 -4.32
N THR A 134 6.74 9.29 -4.25
CA THR A 134 7.70 8.85 -3.22
C THR A 134 9.04 9.59 -3.32
N CYS A 135 9.47 9.93 -4.52
CA CYS A 135 10.70 10.69 -4.78
C CYS A 135 10.50 12.21 -4.72
N SER A 136 9.28 12.69 -4.47
CA SER A 136 8.96 14.11 -4.41
C SER A 136 9.65 14.79 -3.23
N PRO A 137 9.78 16.14 -3.20
CA PRO A 137 10.33 16.85 -2.06
C PRO A 137 9.63 16.54 -0.73
N ALA A 138 8.35 16.18 -0.77
CA ALA A 138 7.58 15.82 0.41
C ALA A 138 8.07 14.51 1.05
N TYR A 139 8.41 13.50 0.24
CA TYR A 139 8.70 12.15 0.74
C TYR A 139 10.12 11.65 0.49
N ARG A 140 10.95 12.33 -0.29
CA ARG A 140 12.32 11.86 -0.61
C ARG A 140 13.19 11.55 0.60
N HIS A 141 12.88 12.14 1.76
CA HIS A 141 13.59 11.93 3.02
C HIS A 141 13.39 10.51 3.59
N THR A 142 12.39 9.76 3.13
CA THR A 142 12.11 8.37 3.53
C THR A 142 13.02 7.34 2.87
N GLY A 143 13.89 7.77 1.94
CA GLY A 143 14.85 6.91 1.25
C GLY A 143 14.78 6.98 -0.29
N GLY A 144 13.89 7.82 -0.84
CA GLY A 144 13.80 8.11 -2.27
C GLY A 144 13.57 6.86 -3.12
N PHE A 145 14.25 6.78 -4.27
CA PHE A 145 14.03 5.72 -5.25
C PHE A 145 14.24 4.30 -4.70
N ARG A 146 15.26 4.08 -3.86
CA ARG A 146 15.50 2.76 -3.25
C ARG A 146 14.35 2.34 -2.33
N PHE A 147 13.77 3.29 -1.59
CA PHE A 147 12.59 3.04 -0.78
C PHE A 147 11.37 2.74 -1.67
N ALA A 148 11.19 3.51 -2.76
CA ALA A 148 10.12 3.30 -3.73
C ALA A 148 10.15 1.89 -4.34
N ILE A 149 11.32 1.41 -4.78
CA ILE A 149 11.48 0.05 -5.31
C ILE A 149 11.20 -1.02 -4.24
N GLY A 150 11.62 -0.78 -3.00
CA GLY A 150 11.30 -1.67 -1.88
C GLY A 150 9.79 -1.77 -1.56
N LEU A 151 9.00 -0.75 -1.91
CA LEU A 151 7.54 -0.80 -1.84
C LEU A 151 6.94 -1.64 -2.97
N VAL A 152 7.54 -1.61 -4.16
CA VAL A 152 7.13 -2.51 -5.25
C VAL A 152 7.36 -3.97 -4.86
N ASP A 153 8.45 -4.28 -4.16
CA ASP A 153 8.69 -5.63 -3.59
C ASP A 153 7.63 -6.04 -2.57
N ASP A 154 7.12 -5.09 -1.77
CA ASP A 154 6.04 -5.39 -0.82
C ASP A 154 4.74 -5.74 -1.54
N ILE A 155 4.40 -5.01 -2.61
CA ILE A 155 3.23 -5.32 -3.45
C ILE A 155 3.36 -6.72 -4.03
N VAL A 156 4.52 -7.05 -4.61
CA VAL A 156 4.80 -8.39 -5.16
C VAL A 156 4.64 -9.46 -4.09
N THR A 157 5.13 -9.20 -2.86
CA THR A 157 5.00 -10.12 -1.74
C THR A 157 3.53 -10.35 -1.37
N ILE A 158 2.74 -9.29 -1.22
CA ILE A 158 1.29 -9.39 -0.91
C ILE A 158 0.55 -10.16 -1.99
N LEU A 159 0.80 -9.85 -3.28
CA LEU A 159 0.16 -10.55 -4.39
C LEU A 159 0.55 -12.03 -4.44
N SER A 160 1.80 -12.37 -4.11
CA SER A 160 2.29 -13.75 -4.07
C SER A 160 1.71 -14.57 -2.92
N LEU A 161 1.22 -13.92 -1.86
CA LEU A 161 0.48 -14.58 -0.78
C LEU A 161 -0.96 -14.95 -1.20
N GLY A 162 -1.46 -14.39 -2.30
CA GLY A 162 -2.76 -14.74 -2.89
C GLY A 162 -3.94 -13.88 -2.42
N GLY A 163 -5.13 -14.21 -2.91
CA GLY A 163 -6.32 -13.36 -2.81
C GLY A 163 -6.75 -13.04 -1.38
N ASN A 164 -6.63 -13.99 -0.46
CA ASN A 164 -6.98 -13.75 0.95
C ASN A 164 -6.08 -12.67 1.58
N ALA A 165 -4.79 -12.66 1.26
CA ALA A 165 -3.86 -11.64 1.74
C ALA A 165 -4.17 -10.26 1.12
N VAL A 166 -4.55 -10.22 -0.16
CA VAL A 166 -5.00 -8.99 -0.83
C VAL A 166 -6.27 -8.45 -0.16
N VAL A 167 -7.25 -9.32 0.13
CA VAL A 167 -8.49 -8.95 0.83
C VAL A 167 -8.17 -8.40 2.23
N CYS A 168 -7.33 -9.07 3.02
CA CYS A 168 -6.89 -8.59 4.33
C CYS A 168 -6.18 -7.22 4.25
N ALA A 169 -5.30 -7.02 3.28
CA ALA A 169 -4.62 -5.73 3.05
C ALA A 169 -5.63 -4.61 2.75
N LEU A 170 -6.62 -4.87 1.88
CA LEU A 170 -7.66 -3.89 1.54
C LEU A 170 -8.61 -3.61 2.71
N CYS A 171 -8.94 -4.62 3.52
CA CYS A 171 -9.71 -4.44 4.75
C CYS A 171 -8.98 -3.56 5.76
N ASP A 172 -7.69 -3.79 5.97
CA ASP A 172 -6.87 -2.97 6.83
C ASP A 172 -6.77 -1.54 6.34
N PHE A 173 -6.59 -1.38 5.03
CA PHE A 173 -6.56 -0.05 4.44
C PHE A 173 -7.90 0.66 4.59
N HIS A 174 -9.01 -0.06 4.45
CA HIS A 174 -10.34 0.49 4.66
C HIS A 174 -10.53 0.96 6.12
N ARG A 175 -10.09 0.17 7.11
CA ARG A 175 -10.11 0.57 8.53
C ARG A 175 -9.27 1.82 8.79
N LEU A 176 -8.08 1.90 8.20
CA LEU A 176 -7.22 3.09 8.26
C LEU A 176 -7.96 4.34 7.78
N ILE A 177 -8.58 4.29 6.60
CA ILE A 177 -9.34 5.41 6.03
C ILE A 177 -10.58 5.75 6.88
N GLN A 178 -11.30 4.74 7.39
CA GLN A 178 -12.47 4.95 8.26
C GLN A 178 -12.09 5.61 9.59
N ALA A 179 -10.95 5.25 10.17
CA ALA A 179 -10.48 5.88 11.39
C ALA A 179 -10.19 7.37 11.18
N GLY A 180 -9.52 7.74 10.08
CA GLY A 180 -9.36 9.15 9.70
C GLY A 180 -10.69 9.87 9.45
N GLU A 181 -11.67 9.20 8.84
CA GLU A 181 -13.03 9.73 8.66
C GLU A 181 -13.72 10.03 10.01
N SER A 182 -13.56 9.14 10.99
CA SER A 182 -14.12 9.30 12.34
C SER A 182 -13.51 10.48 13.10
N ILE A 183 -12.18 10.66 13.02
CA ILE A 183 -11.52 11.84 13.62
C ILE A 183 -12.10 13.14 13.05
N LEU A 184 -12.32 13.21 11.72
CA LEU A 184 -12.95 14.38 11.13
C LEU A 184 -14.39 14.58 11.61
N LYS A 185 -15.18 13.53 11.85
CA LYS A 185 -16.56 13.69 12.36
C LYS A 185 -16.59 14.36 13.73
N GLU A 186 -15.68 13.96 14.61
CA GLU A 186 -15.63 14.38 16.01
C GLU A 186 -15.08 15.80 16.21
N ASP A 187 -14.19 16.25 15.33
CA ASP A 187 -13.60 17.59 15.40
C ASP A 187 -14.65 18.70 15.16
N LYS A 188 -14.69 19.75 15.98
CA LYS A 188 -15.70 20.82 15.93
C LYS A 188 -15.25 22.07 15.18
N VAL A 189 -14.08 22.07 14.53
CA VAL A 189 -13.47 23.28 13.95
C VAL A 189 -13.42 23.24 12.41
N GLY A 190 -13.79 24.36 11.75
CA GLY A 190 -13.57 24.64 10.33
C GLY A 190 -14.42 23.81 9.33
N GLU A 191 -15.61 24.30 8.97
CA GLU A 191 -16.60 23.50 8.23
C GLU A 191 -16.21 23.11 6.78
N THR A 192 -15.59 23.99 6.01
CA THR A 192 -15.48 23.81 4.55
C THR A 192 -14.36 22.86 4.13
N GLU A 193 -13.15 23.04 4.65
CA GLU A 193 -12.00 22.17 4.36
C GLU A 193 -12.19 20.78 4.97
N LYS A 194 -12.69 20.72 6.20
CA LYS A 194 -13.10 19.47 6.86
C LYS A 194 -14.11 18.71 6.02
N ALA A 195 -15.18 19.38 5.54
CA ALA A 195 -16.19 18.72 4.72
C ALA A 195 -15.60 18.18 3.40
N ARG A 196 -14.61 18.87 2.81
CA ARG A 196 -13.91 18.38 1.61
C ARG A 196 -13.08 17.14 1.93
N SER A 197 -12.25 17.17 2.98
CA SER A 197 -11.42 16.04 3.39
C SER A 197 -12.27 14.83 3.78
N PHE A 198 -13.35 15.06 4.52
CA PHE A 198 -14.34 14.04 4.87
C PHE A 198 -14.93 13.37 3.63
N LYS A 199 -15.38 14.15 2.64
CA LYS A 199 -15.92 13.61 1.38
C LYS A 199 -14.88 12.78 0.61
N LYS A 200 -13.61 13.20 0.62
CA LYS A 200 -12.51 12.45 -0.01
C LYS A 200 -12.28 11.10 0.69
N LEU A 201 -12.14 11.10 2.01
CA LEU A 201 -11.96 9.87 2.79
C LEU A 201 -13.14 8.93 2.63
N HIS A 202 -14.35 9.46 2.72
CA HIS A 202 -15.56 8.67 2.55
C HIS A 202 -15.67 8.05 1.13
N ALA A 203 -15.28 8.79 0.09
CA ALA A 203 -15.23 8.25 -1.28
C ALA A 203 -14.14 7.18 -1.45
N ALA A 204 -12.98 7.34 -0.81
CA ALA A 204 -11.92 6.36 -0.80
C ALA A 204 -12.32 5.08 -0.06
N GLY A 205 -12.98 5.20 1.10
CA GLY A 205 -13.51 4.06 1.85
C GLY A 205 -14.48 3.22 1.01
N ARG A 206 -15.42 3.86 0.31
CA ARG A 206 -16.31 3.15 -0.64
C ARG A 206 -15.55 2.46 -1.77
N LYS A 207 -14.50 3.09 -2.29
CA LYS A 207 -13.67 2.50 -3.35
C LYS A 207 -12.88 1.30 -2.86
N LEU A 208 -12.31 1.38 -1.65
CA LEU A 208 -11.63 0.26 -0.99
C LEU A 208 -12.61 -0.88 -0.75
N PHE A 209 -13.79 -0.61 -0.20
CA PHE A 209 -14.82 -1.64 0.00
C PHE A 209 -15.21 -2.34 -1.31
N PHE A 210 -15.44 -1.57 -2.38
CA PHE A 210 -15.71 -2.13 -3.69
C PHE A 210 -14.52 -2.97 -4.21
N MET A 211 -13.29 -2.49 -4.04
CA MET A 211 -12.07 -3.21 -4.44
C MET A 211 -11.90 -4.51 -3.65
N THR A 212 -12.24 -4.53 -2.35
CA THR A 212 -12.23 -5.74 -1.52
C THR A 212 -13.21 -6.79 -2.06
N CYS A 213 -14.45 -6.39 -2.36
CA CYS A 213 -15.45 -7.30 -2.92
C CYS A 213 -15.03 -7.78 -4.32
N TRP A 214 -14.45 -6.89 -5.14
CA TRP A 214 -13.93 -7.24 -6.45
C TRP A 214 -12.79 -8.25 -6.36
N ALA A 215 -11.85 -8.03 -5.44
CA ALA A 215 -10.72 -8.91 -5.24
C ALA A 215 -11.17 -10.30 -4.80
N HIS A 216 -12.13 -10.40 -3.88
CA HIS A 216 -12.67 -11.68 -3.43
C HIS A 216 -13.28 -12.53 -4.56
N GLU A 217 -13.86 -11.90 -5.58
CA GLU A 217 -14.44 -12.61 -6.74
C GLU A 217 -13.42 -13.00 -7.82
N GLN A 218 -12.13 -12.63 -7.69
CA GLN A 218 -11.12 -12.97 -8.71
C GLN A 218 -10.61 -14.41 -8.58
N PRO A 219 -10.27 -15.06 -9.70
CA PRO A 219 -9.67 -16.39 -9.69
C PRO A 219 -8.31 -16.38 -9.00
N THR A 220 -7.92 -17.51 -8.40
CA THR A 220 -6.68 -17.63 -7.62
C THR A 220 -5.42 -17.35 -8.43
N GLU A 221 -5.46 -17.59 -9.74
CA GLU A 221 -4.36 -17.38 -10.68
C GLU A 221 -4.14 -15.90 -11.02
N ALA A 222 -5.10 -15.02 -10.71
CA ALA A 222 -4.99 -13.60 -10.98
C ALA A 222 -3.81 -12.95 -10.23
N TRP A 223 -3.57 -13.39 -8.98
CA TRP A 223 -2.58 -12.76 -8.10
C TRP A 223 -1.13 -13.06 -8.47
N PRO A 224 -0.73 -14.34 -8.70
CA PRO A 224 0.61 -14.62 -9.20
C PRO A 224 0.86 -14.02 -10.59
N SER A 225 -0.17 -13.94 -11.43
CA SER A 225 -0.07 -13.31 -12.75
C SER A 225 0.21 -11.81 -12.63
N LEU A 226 -0.52 -11.10 -11.76
CA LEU A 226 -0.29 -9.68 -11.49
C LEU A 226 1.08 -9.45 -10.83
N ALA A 227 1.47 -10.29 -9.86
CA ALA A 227 2.77 -10.22 -9.21
C ALA A 227 3.91 -10.23 -10.24
N ARG A 228 3.86 -11.15 -11.21
CA ARG A 228 4.87 -11.23 -12.26
C ARG A 228 4.88 -10.01 -13.20
N ILE A 229 3.72 -9.43 -13.50
CA ILE A 229 3.66 -8.18 -14.27
C ILE A 229 4.34 -7.05 -13.50
N VAL A 230 4.06 -6.93 -12.19
CA VAL A 230 4.68 -5.93 -11.32
C VAL A 230 6.19 -6.14 -11.19
N GLU A 231 6.67 -7.38 -11.05
CA GLU A 231 8.09 -7.73 -11.04
C GLU A 231 8.81 -7.30 -12.33
N VAL A 232 8.20 -7.53 -13.50
CA VAL A 232 8.78 -7.11 -14.79
C VAL A 232 8.90 -5.58 -14.86
N GLN A 233 7.87 -4.85 -14.40
CA GLN A 233 7.93 -3.38 -14.36
C GLN A 233 8.99 -2.89 -13.38
N LYS A 234 9.12 -3.54 -12.20
CA LYS A 234 10.17 -3.23 -11.23
C LYS A 234 11.57 -3.34 -11.86
N ALA A 235 11.86 -4.46 -12.54
CA ALA A 235 13.15 -4.66 -13.20
C ALA A 235 13.44 -3.57 -14.25
N ALA A 236 12.42 -3.18 -15.03
CA ALA A 236 12.56 -2.08 -15.99
C ALA A 236 12.91 -0.74 -15.31
N PHE A 237 12.33 -0.42 -14.15
CA PHE A 237 12.69 0.79 -13.40
C PHE A 237 14.12 0.73 -12.85
N GLU A 238 14.58 -0.43 -12.35
CA GLU A 238 15.94 -0.61 -11.84
C GLU A 238 17.01 -0.47 -12.94
N GLU A 239 16.72 -0.95 -14.15
CA GLU A 239 17.58 -0.76 -15.33
C GLU A 239 17.69 0.72 -15.75
N LEU A 240 16.57 1.45 -15.74
CA LEU A 240 16.54 2.87 -16.06
C LEU A 240 17.35 3.71 -15.06
N ASP A 241 17.26 3.41 -13.76
CA ASP A 241 18.04 4.08 -12.72
C ASP A 241 19.54 3.84 -12.89
N SER A 242 19.93 2.57 -13.11
CA SER A 242 21.31 2.17 -13.38
C SER A 242 21.90 2.89 -14.60
N GLY A 243 21.12 2.98 -15.69
CA GLY A 243 21.49 3.71 -16.90
C GLY A 243 21.62 5.23 -16.69
N SER A 244 20.80 5.82 -15.82
CA SER A 244 20.88 7.24 -15.45
C SER A 244 22.14 7.55 -14.62
N GLY A 245 22.53 6.64 -13.72
CA GLY A 245 23.74 6.73 -12.91
C GLY A 245 25.02 6.67 -13.75
N LEU A 246 25.07 5.74 -14.71
CA LEU A 246 26.17 5.63 -15.68
C LEU A 246 26.30 6.88 -16.56
N ARG A 247 25.17 7.45 -17.03
CA ARG A 247 25.17 8.70 -17.81
C ARG A 247 25.60 9.93 -16.98
N LYS A 248 25.27 9.98 -15.69
CA LYS A 248 25.76 11.04 -14.77
C LYS A 248 27.26 10.89 -14.47
N ALA A 249 27.79 9.67 -14.36
CA ALA A 249 29.22 9.42 -14.18
C ALA A 249 30.04 9.83 -15.41
N GLY A 250 29.52 9.61 -16.63
CA GLY A 250 30.18 10.04 -17.87
C GLY A 250 30.26 11.55 -18.09
N ARG A 251 29.48 12.36 -17.34
CA ARG A 251 29.48 13.83 -17.44
C ARG A 251 30.46 14.55 -16.50
N LYS A 252 31.17 13.82 -15.61
CA LYS A 252 32.10 14.43 -14.63
C LYS A 252 33.56 14.56 -15.08
N ASN A 253 33.92 14.17 -16.30
CA ASN A 253 35.29 14.34 -16.81
C ASN A 253 35.31 15.17 -18.10
N ASN A 254 35.37 16.50 -17.97
CA ASN A 254 36.21 17.31 -18.87
C ASN A 254 36.55 18.68 -18.24
N PRO A 255 37.72 18.85 -17.61
CA PRO A 255 38.25 20.15 -17.28
C PRO A 255 39.23 20.57 -18.38
N GLN A 256 38.82 21.44 -19.32
CA GLN A 256 39.67 22.48 -19.93
C GLN A 256 39.01 23.15 -21.12
N SER A 257 38.81 24.46 -21.01
CA SER A 257 38.91 25.41 -22.12
C SER A 257 39.17 26.79 -21.52
N LYS A 258 40.43 27.03 -21.11
CA LYS A 258 40.93 28.40 -20.94
C LYS A 258 41.21 28.94 -22.35
N VAL A 259 40.40 29.89 -22.79
CA VAL A 259 40.68 30.70 -23.97
C VAL A 259 41.59 31.84 -23.52
N LEU A 260 42.85 31.81 -23.96
CA LEU A 260 43.77 32.95 -23.95
C LEU A 260 43.83 33.47 -25.39
N ILE A 261 43.32 34.68 -25.61
CA ILE A 261 43.58 35.44 -26.83
C ILE A 261 44.65 36.45 -26.46
N GLU A 262 45.80 36.36 -27.13
CA GLU A 262 46.87 37.35 -27.12
C GLU A 262 46.76 38.10 -28.45
N GLU A 263 46.50 39.40 -28.41
CA GLU A 263 46.56 40.26 -29.60
C GLU A 263 47.99 40.80 -29.79
N VAL A 264 48.40 40.86 -31.05
CA VAL A 264 49.70 41.32 -31.58
C VAL A 264 49.79 42.83 -31.62
#